data_AF-A0A0F6EU89-F1
#
_entry.id   AF-A0A0F6EU89-F1
#
_cell.length_a   1.000
_cell.length_b   1.000
_cell.length_c   1.000
_cell.angle_alpha   90.00
_cell.angle_beta   90.00
_cell.angle_gamma   90.00
#
_symmetry.space_group_name_H-M   'P 1'
#
loop_
_entity.id
_entity.type
_entity.pdbx_description
1 polymer ?
#
loop_
_entity_poly.entity_id
_entity_poly.type
_entity_poly.pdbx_seq_one_letter_code
_entity_poly.pdbx_strand_id
1 'polypeptide(L)'
;MIDATAKLIEMVGSGRKLDASIISAYTDVVAQYGTAEDAWELYWLFVEDPDHYVRGLLLGPIMRCGDVALAQDMYERYVRNQTSQEHIPDGVLHVLGYLGYVEAAADLVAWLNGPYGAASVDACLGLVHLPCESFRERLATELEKAVNQNLFNEFLPLLSFKCTTEDMVPRLVHWGERHASVDCNAGIIAGIALFGEKQKDTIRSILWNPLWEAHGTATGSCVWSYIAMQHVGLTFRELIQDIKSYDVFKAGVQALEYRLDVLYEMLELKLSYRARPIRFARCNEESFAQIYSDLFSWSTEHKDDSMIGWMNEHLGYEHRLLEQYDEIRKRIEIKMVHEIELEHVQTGS
;
A
#
# COMPACT_ATOMS: atom_id res chain seq x y z
N MET A 1 25.14 -12.04 1.26
CA MET A 1 23.81 -12.66 1.45
C MET A 1 23.54 -12.84 2.95
N ILE A 2 22.34 -12.52 3.41
CA ILE A 2 21.93 -12.66 4.82
C ILE A 2 21.35 -14.06 5.11
N ASP A 3 21.41 -14.49 6.37
CA ASP A 3 20.89 -15.81 6.81
C ASP A 3 19.41 -16.03 6.48
N ALA A 4 18.61 -14.96 6.46
CA ALA A 4 17.20 -15.03 6.12
C ALA A 4 16.99 -15.50 4.66
N THR A 5 17.80 -15.00 3.72
CA THR A 5 17.76 -15.39 2.31
C THR A 5 18.13 -16.85 2.14
N ALA A 6 19.21 -17.30 2.78
CA ALA A 6 19.67 -18.69 2.69
C ALA A 6 18.61 -19.68 3.22
N LYS A 7 18.00 -19.37 4.37
CA LYS A 7 16.91 -20.18 4.93
C LYS A 7 15.68 -20.19 4.03
N LEU A 8 15.34 -19.05 3.42
CA LEU A 8 14.22 -18.97 2.49
C LEU A 8 14.44 -19.87 1.27
N ILE A 9 15.63 -19.83 0.68
CA ILE A 9 16.01 -20.70 -0.45
C ILE A 9 15.93 -22.18 -0.05
N GLU A 10 16.50 -22.56 1.10
CA GLU A 10 16.44 -23.93 1.60
C GLU A 10 14.99 -24.41 1.80
N MET A 11 14.17 -23.58 2.45
CA MET A 11 12.78 -23.90 2.72
C MET A 11 12.02 -24.15 1.42
N VAL A 12 12.13 -23.25 0.44
CA VAL A 12 11.37 -23.40 -0.80
C VAL A 12 11.92 -24.55 -1.66
N GLY A 13 13.23 -24.74 -1.68
CA GLY A 13 13.88 -25.89 -2.35
C GLY A 13 13.57 -27.24 -1.71
N SER A 14 13.11 -27.29 -0.46
CA SER A 14 12.81 -28.54 0.26
C SER A 14 11.57 -29.30 -0.27
N GLY A 15 10.78 -28.69 -1.16
CA GLY A 15 9.55 -29.28 -1.71
C GLY A 15 8.43 -29.50 -0.69
N ARG A 16 8.58 -28.99 0.53
CA ARG A 16 7.54 -29.03 1.57
C ARG A 16 6.51 -27.95 1.31
N LYS A 17 5.24 -28.23 1.65
CA LYS A 17 4.20 -27.20 1.67
C LYS A 17 4.54 -26.19 2.77
N LEU A 18 4.88 -24.97 2.39
CA LEU A 18 5.18 -23.87 3.31
C LEU A 18 3.96 -22.99 3.52
N ASP A 19 3.84 -22.46 4.73
CA ASP A 19 2.85 -21.43 5.04
C ASP A 19 3.29 -20.08 4.45
N ALA A 20 2.37 -19.39 3.77
CA ALA A 20 2.66 -18.11 3.13
C ALA A 20 3.10 -17.04 4.13
N SER A 21 2.62 -17.09 5.38
CA SER A 21 3.00 -16.17 6.44
C SER A 21 4.46 -16.35 6.85
N ILE A 22 4.96 -17.60 6.85
CA ILE A 22 6.38 -17.88 7.13
C ILE A 22 7.23 -17.27 6.02
N ILE A 23 6.89 -17.54 4.76
CA ILE A 23 7.60 -16.99 3.60
C ILE A 23 7.59 -15.46 3.65
N SER A 24 6.42 -14.86 3.88
CA SER A 24 6.24 -13.41 4.00
C SER A 24 7.15 -12.81 5.07
N ALA A 25 7.27 -13.45 6.24
CA ALA A 25 8.14 -12.97 7.31
C ALA A 25 9.62 -12.94 6.91
N TYR A 26 10.09 -13.97 6.19
CA TYR A 26 11.46 -13.98 5.67
C TYR A 26 11.65 -12.94 4.56
N THR A 27 10.70 -12.82 3.62
CA THR A 27 10.79 -11.83 2.54
C THR A 27 10.78 -10.41 3.07
N ASP A 28 10.05 -10.12 4.15
CA ASP A 28 10.04 -8.80 4.80
C ASP A 28 11.40 -8.46 5.42
N VAL A 29 12.04 -9.43 6.07
CA VAL A 29 13.40 -9.27 6.62
C VAL A 29 14.41 -9.02 5.50
N VAL A 30 14.35 -9.79 4.41
CA VAL A 30 15.23 -9.58 3.25
C VAL A 30 14.97 -8.23 2.59
N ALA A 31 13.72 -7.82 2.41
CA ALA A 31 13.37 -6.53 1.82
C ALA A 31 13.86 -5.33 2.67
N GLN A 32 14.05 -5.53 3.97
CA GLN A 32 14.50 -4.50 4.89
C GLN A 32 16.03 -4.45 5.04
N TYR A 33 16.71 -5.59 5.04
CA TYR A 33 18.13 -5.70 5.40
C TYR A 33 19.02 -6.38 4.35
N GLY A 34 18.42 -6.87 3.27
CA GLY A 34 19.12 -7.58 2.20
C GLY A 34 19.91 -6.65 1.28
N THR A 35 20.66 -7.28 0.40
CA THR A 35 21.55 -6.66 -0.59
C THR A 35 21.18 -7.06 -2.01
N ALA A 36 21.83 -6.47 -3.02
CA ALA A 36 21.65 -6.88 -4.41
C ALA A 36 21.94 -8.37 -4.64
N GLU A 37 22.91 -8.93 -3.93
CA GLU A 37 23.20 -10.37 -3.97
C GLU A 37 21.98 -11.19 -3.52
N ASP A 38 21.32 -10.78 -2.43
CA ASP A 38 20.10 -11.45 -1.95
C ASP A 38 18.96 -11.40 -2.98
N ALA A 39 18.79 -10.25 -3.65
CA ALA A 39 17.78 -10.10 -4.70
C ALA A 39 18.04 -11.00 -5.90
N TRP A 40 19.29 -11.14 -6.33
CA TRP A 40 19.66 -12.03 -7.45
C TRP A 40 19.38 -13.50 -7.13
N GLU A 41 19.72 -13.96 -5.93
CA GLU A 41 19.43 -15.34 -5.51
C GLU A 41 17.92 -15.62 -5.44
N LEU A 42 17.14 -14.68 -4.91
CA LEU A 42 15.68 -14.79 -4.89
C LEU A 42 15.06 -14.71 -6.29
N TYR A 43 15.66 -13.95 -7.20
CA TYR A 43 15.25 -13.89 -8.60
C TYR A 43 15.44 -15.23 -9.31
N TRP A 44 16.59 -15.91 -9.12
CA TRP A 44 16.78 -17.24 -9.69
C TRP A 44 15.75 -18.25 -9.17
N LEU A 45 15.44 -18.14 -7.89
CA LEU A 45 14.42 -18.95 -7.25
C LEU A 45 12.99 -18.66 -7.77
N PHE A 46 12.71 -17.42 -8.18
CA PHE A 46 11.47 -17.04 -8.86
C PHE A 46 11.39 -17.61 -10.28
N VAL A 47 12.50 -17.54 -11.05
CA VAL A 47 12.58 -17.99 -12.44
C VAL A 47 12.27 -19.49 -12.60
N GLU A 48 12.49 -20.30 -11.57
CA GLU A 48 12.18 -21.74 -11.59
C GLU A 48 10.69 -22.05 -11.77
N ASP A 49 9.79 -21.21 -11.22
CA ASP A 49 8.34 -21.45 -11.23
C ASP A 49 7.54 -20.13 -11.09
N PRO A 50 7.64 -19.20 -12.06
CA PRO A 50 7.19 -17.82 -11.89
C PRO A 50 5.67 -17.67 -11.70
N ASP A 51 4.88 -18.66 -12.11
CA ASP A 51 3.41 -18.65 -12.01
C ASP A 51 2.91 -19.18 -10.65
N HIS A 52 3.79 -19.73 -9.82
CA HIS A 52 3.40 -20.26 -8.53
C HIS A 52 3.18 -19.13 -7.50
N TYR A 53 2.01 -19.08 -6.88
CA TYR A 53 1.58 -17.97 -6.01
C TYR A 53 2.60 -17.56 -4.92
N VAL A 54 3.29 -18.53 -4.30
CA VAL A 54 4.35 -18.27 -3.32
C VAL A 54 5.54 -17.51 -3.92
N ARG A 55 5.88 -17.75 -5.19
CA ARG A 55 7.01 -17.11 -5.86
C ARG A 55 6.75 -15.62 -6.09
N GLY A 56 5.49 -15.23 -6.26
CA GLY A 56 5.09 -13.82 -6.28
C GLY A 56 5.52 -13.05 -5.02
N LEU A 57 5.59 -13.70 -3.85
CA LEU A 57 6.06 -13.07 -2.61
C LEU A 57 7.55 -12.68 -2.67
N LEU A 58 8.34 -13.31 -3.53
CA LEU A 58 9.76 -13.00 -3.72
C LEU A 58 9.98 -11.66 -4.44
N LEU A 59 8.97 -11.17 -5.17
CA LEU A 59 9.10 -9.91 -5.91
C LEU A 59 9.27 -8.71 -4.98
N GLY A 60 8.73 -8.75 -3.76
CA GLY A 60 8.91 -7.71 -2.74
C GLY A 60 10.39 -7.41 -2.42
N PRO A 61 11.16 -8.38 -1.91
CA PRO A 61 12.59 -8.20 -1.68
C PRO A 61 13.39 -7.98 -2.97
N ILE A 62 13.02 -8.61 -4.09
CA ILE A 62 13.68 -8.36 -5.39
C ILE A 62 13.57 -6.88 -5.77
N MET A 63 12.38 -6.27 -5.66
CA MET A 63 12.19 -4.84 -5.92
C MET A 63 13.00 -3.97 -4.96
N ARG A 64 13.06 -4.34 -3.68
CA ARG A 64 13.68 -3.51 -2.64
C ARG A 64 15.20 -3.54 -2.64
N CYS A 65 15.80 -4.65 -3.05
CA CYS A 65 17.23 -4.87 -2.97
C CYS A 65 17.91 -5.02 -4.34
N GLY A 66 17.14 -5.26 -5.41
CA GLY A 66 17.64 -5.50 -6.75
C GLY A 66 18.20 -4.25 -7.44
N ASP A 67 18.77 -4.47 -8.62
CA ASP A 67 19.39 -3.44 -9.46
C ASP A 67 18.79 -3.43 -10.88
N VAL A 68 19.21 -2.44 -11.68
CA VAL A 68 18.75 -2.29 -13.07
C VAL A 68 19.16 -3.49 -13.94
N ALA A 69 20.27 -4.18 -13.64
CA ALA A 69 20.70 -5.33 -14.42
C ALA A 69 19.78 -6.54 -14.21
N LEU A 70 19.25 -6.72 -13.00
CA LEU A 70 18.22 -7.71 -12.70
C LEU A 70 16.95 -7.43 -13.48
N ALA A 71 16.50 -6.16 -13.50
CA ALA A 71 15.36 -5.74 -14.30
C ALA A 71 15.58 -6.00 -15.79
N GLN A 72 16.79 -5.76 -16.29
CA GLN A 72 17.14 -6.06 -17.68
C GLN A 72 17.02 -7.57 -17.98
N ASP A 73 17.56 -8.46 -17.14
CA ASP A 73 17.42 -9.92 -17.35
C ASP A 73 15.94 -10.35 -17.34
N MET A 74 15.16 -9.81 -16.40
CA MET A 74 13.73 -10.08 -16.28
C MET A 74 12.97 -9.61 -17.53
N TYR A 75 13.29 -8.42 -18.06
CA TYR A 75 12.70 -7.89 -19.29
C TYR A 75 13.01 -8.79 -20.49
N GLU A 76 14.27 -9.17 -20.67
CA GLU A 76 14.71 -10.03 -21.78
C GLU A 76 14.03 -11.40 -21.74
N ARG A 77 13.78 -11.93 -20.55
CA ARG A 77 13.17 -13.26 -20.35
C ARG A 77 11.66 -13.29 -20.58
N TYR A 78 10.94 -12.28 -20.08
CA TYR A 78 9.47 -12.35 -19.97
C TYR A 78 8.72 -11.33 -20.82
N VAL A 79 9.33 -10.19 -21.17
CA VAL A 79 8.61 -9.06 -21.78
C VAL A 79 9.06 -8.81 -23.22
N ARG A 80 10.36 -8.93 -23.50
CA ARG A 80 10.89 -8.61 -24.83
C ARG A 80 10.28 -9.51 -25.89
N ASN A 81 9.75 -8.90 -26.96
CA ASN A 81 9.07 -9.56 -28.08
C ASN A 81 7.79 -10.33 -27.68
N GLN A 82 7.28 -10.12 -26.46
CA GLN A 82 6.10 -10.80 -25.99
C GLN A 82 4.83 -10.13 -26.53
N THR A 83 3.91 -10.92 -27.09
CA THR A 83 2.68 -10.41 -27.72
C THR A 83 1.41 -10.74 -26.95
N SER A 84 1.50 -11.56 -25.90
CA SER A 84 0.38 -11.95 -25.03
C SER A 84 0.73 -11.78 -23.56
N GLN A 85 -0.21 -11.25 -22.77
CA GLN A 85 -0.10 -11.06 -21.33
C GLN A 85 0.03 -12.38 -20.57
N GLU A 86 -0.50 -13.49 -21.11
CA GLU A 86 -0.48 -14.82 -20.45
C GLU A 86 0.93 -15.39 -20.21
N HIS A 87 1.95 -14.84 -20.88
CA HIS A 87 3.35 -15.25 -20.72
C HIS A 87 4.17 -14.27 -19.87
N ILE A 88 3.54 -13.20 -19.39
CA ILE A 88 4.18 -12.24 -18.48
C ILE A 88 3.70 -12.59 -17.08
N PRO A 89 4.58 -13.13 -16.22
CA PRO A 89 4.19 -13.42 -14.84
C PRO A 89 3.75 -12.14 -14.10
N ASP A 90 2.78 -12.29 -13.21
CA ASP A 90 2.25 -11.21 -12.38
C ASP A 90 3.39 -10.51 -11.60
N GLY A 91 3.32 -9.19 -11.51
CA GLY A 91 4.28 -8.32 -10.83
C GLY A 91 5.54 -8.01 -11.64
N VAL A 92 5.85 -8.73 -12.72
CA VAL A 92 7.08 -8.49 -13.52
C VAL A 92 7.14 -7.07 -14.06
N LEU A 93 6.05 -6.57 -14.67
CA LEU A 93 6.05 -5.20 -15.24
C LEU A 93 6.23 -4.13 -14.16
N HIS A 94 5.73 -4.38 -12.95
CA HIS A 94 5.94 -3.49 -11.81
C HIS A 94 7.40 -3.47 -11.38
N VAL A 95 8.04 -4.65 -11.27
CA VAL A 95 9.46 -4.79 -10.91
C VAL A 95 10.36 -4.01 -11.88
N LEU A 96 10.10 -4.11 -13.19
CA LEU A 96 10.88 -3.38 -14.20
C LEU A 96 10.88 -1.88 -13.94
N GLY A 97 9.71 -1.31 -13.69
CA GLY A 97 9.58 0.10 -13.38
C GLY A 97 10.22 0.45 -12.04
N TYR A 98 9.97 -0.35 -11.00
CA TYR A 98 10.46 -0.13 -9.65
C TYR A 98 12.00 -0.02 -9.60
N LEU A 99 12.67 -0.95 -10.28
CA LEU A 99 14.12 -1.01 -10.40
C LEU A 99 14.68 0.04 -11.38
N GLY A 100 13.81 0.73 -12.14
CA GLY A 100 14.18 1.87 -12.97
C GLY A 100 14.66 1.52 -14.37
N TYR A 101 14.23 0.39 -14.93
CA TYR A 101 14.59 -0.01 -16.30
C TYR A 101 13.76 0.77 -17.33
N VAL A 102 14.32 1.88 -17.80
CA VAL A 102 13.63 2.90 -18.62
C VAL A 102 13.26 2.39 -20.02
N GLU A 103 14.02 1.44 -20.56
CA GLU A 103 13.84 0.86 -21.88
C GLU A 103 12.49 0.14 -22.01
N ALA A 104 11.93 -0.36 -20.90
CA ALA A 104 10.63 -1.03 -20.90
C ALA A 104 9.42 -0.06 -20.96
N ALA A 105 9.62 1.25 -20.84
CA ALA A 105 8.51 2.21 -20.74
C ALA A 105 7.53 2.14 -21.92
N ALA A 106 8.05 1.95 -23.15
CA ALA A 106 7.20 1.84 -24.34
C ALA A 106 6.29 0.59 -24.29
N ASP A 107 6.84 -0.54 -23.84
CA ASP A 107 6.09 -1.80 -23.69
C ASP A 107 5.06 -1.70 -22.57
N LEU A 108 5.43 -1.14 -21.41
CA LEU A 108 4.47 -0.90 -20.32
C LEU A 108 3.30 -0.02 -20.77
N VAL A 109 3.56 1.05 -21.54
CA VAL A 109 2.51 1.90 -22.11
C VAL A 109 1.63 1.15 -23.11
N ALA A 110 2.18 0.17 -23.84
CA ALA A 110 1.38 -0.68 -24.73
C ALA A 110 0.43 -1.60 -23.93
N TRP A 111 0.88 -2.11 -22.78
CA TRP A 111 0.09 -3.00 -21.93
C TRP A 111 -1.05 -2.31 -21.17
N LEU A 112 -1.03 -0.98 -21.03
CA LEU A 112 -2.15 -0.21 -20.45
C LEU A 112 -3.47 -0.40 -21.20
N ASN A 113 -3.40 -0.56 -22.52
CA ASN A 113 -4.55 -0.62 -23.41
C ASN A 113 -5.01 -2.06 -23.70
N GLY A 114 -4.39 -3.05 -23.05
CA GLY A 114 -4.81 -4.45 -23.13
C GLY A 114 -6.14 -4.71 -22.40
N PRO A 115 -6.64 -5.95 -22.45
CA PRO A 115 -7.73 -6.38 -21.57
C PRO A 115 -7.42 -6.04 -20.11
N TYR A 116 -8.43 -5.62 -19.36
CA TYR A 116 -8.29 -5.42 -17.92
C TYR A 116 -7.81 -6.71 -17.25
N GLY A 117 -6.74 -6.61 -16.44
CA GLY A 117 -6.09 -7.75 -15.79
C GLY A 117 -4.77 -7.36 -15.10
N ALA A 118 -4.11 -8.34 -14.47
CA ALA A 118 -2.89 -8.15 -13.66
C ALA A 118 -1.78 -7.36 -14.41
N ALA A 119 -1.50 -7.72 -15.66
CA ALA A 119 -0.52 -7.01 -16.49
C ALA A 119 -0.81 -5.51 -16.65
N SER A 120 -2.10 -5.11 -16.73
CA SER A 120 -2.48 -3.71 -16.87
C SER A 120 -2.27 -2.92 -15.57
N VAL A 121 -2.46 -3.57 -14.41
CA VAL A 121 -2.17 -3.02 -13.08
C VAL A 121 -0.67 -2.88 -12.89
N ASP A 122 0.10 -3.93 -13.18
CA ASP A 122 1.56 -3.93 -13.05
C ASP A 122 2.21 -2.90 -13.99
N ALA A 123 1.68 -2.72 -15.19
CA ALA A 123 2.12 -1.68 -16.11
C ALA A 123 1.93 -0.27 -15.52
N CYS A 124 0.75 0.01 -14.94
CA CYS A 124 0.51 1.27 -14.24
C CYS A 124 1.50 1.46 -13.09
N LEU A 125 1.66 0.45 -12.23
CA LEU A 125 2.56 0.51 -11.08
C LEU A 125 4.03 0.68 -11.49
N GLY A 126 4.46 0.03 -12.58
CA GLY A 126 5.79 0.20 -13.15
C GLY A 126 6.01 1.62 -13.69
N LEU A 127 5.04 2.16 -14.45
CA LEU A 127 5.15 3.49 -15.07
C LEU A 127 5.18 4.63 -14.05
N VAL A 128 4.65 4.45 -12.84
CA VAL A 128 4.80 5.42 -11.74
C VAL A 128 6.28 5.74 -11.47
N HIS A 129 7.15 4.75 -11.62
CA HIS A 129 8.59 4.88 -11.32
C HIS A 129 9.44 5.42 -12.45
N LEU A 130 8.95 5.31 -13.68
CA LEU A 130 9.69 5.64 -14.90
C LEU A 130 9.42 7.09 -15.36
N PRO A 131 10.35 7.69 -16.12
CA PRO A 131 10.09 8.92 -16.85
C PRO A 131 9.03 8.67 -17.94
N CYS A 132 8.04 9.55 -18.03
CA CYS A 132 6.87 9.39 -18.92
C CYS A 132 6.66 10.59 -19.85
N GLU A 133 7.63 11.50 -19.95
CA GLU A 133 7.54 12.76 -20.71
C GLU A 133 7.18 12.51 -22.18
N SER A 134 7.82 11.52 -22.81
CA SER A 134 7.55 11.12 -24.20
C SER A 134 6.17 10.48 -24.40
N PHE A 135 5.52 10.03 -23.33
CA PHE A 135 4.21 9.37 -23.37
C PHE A 135 3.09 10.21 -22.77
N ARG A 136 3.40 11.44 -22.31
CA ARG A 136 2.49 12.30 -21.54
C ARG A 136 1.14 12.50 -22.22
N GLU A 137 1.14 12.88 -23.50
CA GLU A 137 -0.09 13.13 -24.27
C GLU A 137 -0.94 11.87 -24.45
N ARG A 138 -0.29 10.73 -24.69
CA ARG A 138 -0.95 9.43 -24.82
C ARG A 138 -1.61 9.04 -23.50
N LEU A 139 -0.88 9.12 -22.40
CA LEU A 139 -1.41 8.81 -21.06
C LEU A 139 -2.57 9.73 -20.68
N ALA A 140 -2.45 11.04 -20.96
CA ALA A 140 -3.54 11.98 -20.73
C ALA A 140 -4.78 11.61 -21.55
N THR A 141 -4.60 11.23 -22.81
CA THR A 141 -5.70 10.81 -23.70
C THR A 141 -6.40 9.55 -23.18
N GLU A 142 -5.66 8.54 -22.71
CA GLU A 142 -6.28 7.34 -22.13
C GLU A 142 -6.99 7.65 -20.81
N LEU A 143 -6.40 8.49 -19.96
CA LEU A 143 -7.05 8.94 -18.73
C LEU A 143 -8.38 9.66 -19.05
N GLU A 144 -8.37 10.62 -19.97
CA GLU A 144 -9.57 11.38 -20.36
C GLU A 144 -10.70 10.49 -20.91
N LYS A 145 -10.36 9.41 -21.63
CA LYS A 145 -11.38 8.44 -22.05
C LYS A 145 -12.01 7.74 -20.85
N ALA A 146 -11.21 7.41 -19.84
CA ALA A 146 -11.66 6.65 -18.67
C ALA A 146 -12.43 7.49 -17.64
N VAL A 147 -12.13 8.79 -17.50
CA VAL A 147 -12.77 9.65 -16.50
C VAL A 147 -14.30 9.58 -16.61
N ASN A 148 -14.97 9.44 -15.46
CA ASN A 148 -16.43 9.28 -15.31
C ASN A 148 -17.01 7.98 -15.88
N GLN A 149 -16.19 7.00 -16.27
CA GLN A 149 -16.68 5.66 -16.56
C GLN A 149 -16.87 4.85 -15.26
N ASN A 150 -17.86 3.98 -15.25
CA ASN A 150 -18.13 3.10 -14.10
C ASN A 150 -17.17 1.89 -14.08
N LEU A 151 -16.77 1.41 -15.25
CA LEU A 151 -15.79 0.35 -15.44
C LEU A 151 -14.60 0.91 -16.20
N PHE A 152 -13.43 0.81 -15.61
CA PHE A 152 -12.17 1.31 -16.15
C PHE A 152 -11.02 0.47 -15.60
N ASN A 153 -9.82 0.64 -16.17
CA ASN A 153 -8.61 0.10 -15.54
C ASN A 153 -8.37 0.85 -14.22
N GLU A 154 -8.67 0.19 -13.11
CA GLU A 154 -8.63 0.76 -11.75
C GLU A 154 -7.35 1.57 -11.46
N PHE A 155 -6.21 1.13 -11.99
CA PHE A 155 -4.91 1.75 -11.72
C PHE A 155 -4.49 2.81 -12.74
N LEU A 156 -5.22 3.01 -13.84
CA LEU A 156 -4.92 4.08 -14.79
C LEU A 156 -4.89 5.48 -14.13
N PRO A 157 -5.81 5.85 -13.20
CA PRO A 157 -5.80 7.15 -12.53
C PRO A 157 -4.54 7.40 -11.69
N LEU A 158 -3.81 6.34 -11.30
CA LEU A 158 -2.52 6.46 -10.61
C LEU A 158 -1.51 7.26 -11.41
N LEU A 159 -1.59 7.22 -12.75
CA LEU A 159 -0.69 7.92 -13.66
C LEU A 159 -1.06 9.39 -13.90
N SER A 160 -2.16 9.88 -13.31
CA SER A 160 -2.64 11.25 -13.52
C SER A 160 -1.57 12.31 -13.23
N PHE A 161 -0.83 12.19 -12.13
CA PHE A 161 0.25 13.12 -11.77
C PHE A 161 1.40 13.16 -12.80
N LYS A 162 1.57 12.11 -13.63
CA LYS A 162 2.57 12.07 -14.71
C LYS A 162 2.09 12.78 -15.97
N CYS A 163 0.78 12.86 -16.20
CA CYS A 163 0.23 13.35 -17.46
C CYS A 163 -0.57 14.66 -17.35
N THR A 164 -1.05 15.04 -16.17
CA THR A 164 -1.89 16.23 -15.95
C THR A 164 -1.32 17.20 -14.91
N THR A 165 -2.10 18.23 -14.53
CA THR A 165 -1.83 19.18 -13.43
C THR A 165 -2.77 18.92 -12.25
N GLU A 166 -2.55 19.64 -11.14
CA GLU A 166 -3.38 19.57 -9.91
C GLU A 166 -4.87 19.86 -10.18
N ASP A 167 -5.22 20.55 -11.28
CA ASP A 167 -6.61 20.81 -11.70
C ASP A 167 -7.42 19.53 -11.99
N MET A 168 -6.74 18.39 -12.15
CA MET A 168 -7.38 17.08 -12.30
C MET A 168 -7.95 16.54 -10.97
N VAL A 169 -7.43 16.96 -9.82
CA VAL A 169 -7.82 16.40 -8.52
C VAL A 169 -9.33 16.51 -8.24
N PRO A 170 -9.99 17.68 -8.41
CA PRO A 170 -11.44 17.76 -8.21
C PRO A 170 -12.24 16.81 -9.11
N ARG A 171 -11.74 16.51 -10.32
CA ARG A 171 -12.39 15.57 -11.24
C ARG A 171 -12.21 14.13 -10.76
N LEU A 172 -11.03 13.77 -10.25
CA LEU A 172 -10.77 12.46 -9.65
C LEU A 172 -11.64 12.22 -8.40
N VAL A 173 -11.77 13.23 -7.53
CA VAL A 173 -12.67 13.17 -6.37
C VAL A 173 -14.11 12.96 -6.82
N HIS A 174 -14.59 13.77 -7.78
CA HIS A 174 -15.94 13.63 -8.30
C HIS A 174 -16.19 12.25 -8.91
N TRP A 175 -15.20 11.71 -9.63
CA TRP A 175 -15.28 10.39 -10.24
C TRP A 175 -15.43 9.30 -9.18
N GLY A 176 -14.57 9.27 -8.16
CA GLY A 176 -14.62 8.27 -7.08
C GLY A 176 -15.91 8.33 -6.25
N GLU A 177 -16.48 9.52 -6.05
CA GLU A 177 -17.72 9.68 -5.27
C GLU A 177 -19.01 9.30 -6.03
N ARG A 178 -19.03 9.43 -7.36
CA ARG A 178 -20.29 9.45 -8.14
C ARG A 178 -20.39 8.39 -9.22
N HIS A 179 -19.26 7.92 -9.75
CA HIS A 179 -19.25 7.17 -11.01
C HIS A 179 -18.44 5.89 -10.89
N ALA A 180 -17.28 5.92 -10.24
CA ALA A 180 -16.49 4.72 -10.05
C ALA A 180 -17.26 3.69 -9.22
N SER A 181 -17.11 2.41 -9.55
CA SER A 181 -17.46 1.36 -8.60
C SER A 181 -16.64 1.58 -7.32
N VAL A 182 -17.25 1.38 -6.16
CA VAL A 182 -16.55 1.42 -4.87
C VAL A 182 -15.35 0.46 -4.84
N ASP A 183 -15.46 -0.63 -5.62
CA ASP A 183 -14.45 -1.66 -5.83
C ASP A 183 -13.26 -1.24 -6.69
N CYS A 184 -13.26 -0.04 -7.29
CA CYS A 184 -12.24 0.42 -8.24
C CYS A 184 -11.57 1.75 -7.84
N ASN A 185 -11.62 2.12 -6.55
CA ASN A 185 -11.15 3.43 -6.11
C ASN A 185 -9.65 3.48 -5.74
N ALA A 186 -8.96 2.35 -5.67
CA ALA A 186 -7.57 2.29 -5.22
C ALA A 186 -6.64 3.20 -6.03
N GLY A 187 -6.67 3.09 -7.36
CA GLY A 187 -5.84 3.90 -8.25
C GLY A 187 -6.23 5.37 -8.25
N ILE A 188 -7.49 5.72 -7.99
CA ILE A 188 -7.95 7.12 -7.85
C ILE A 188 -7.35 7.73 -6.57
N ILE A 189 -7.48 7.06 -5.43
CA ILE A 189 -6.96 7.51 -4.14
C ILE A 189 -5.44 7.74 -4.23
N ALA A 190 -4.73 6.76 -4.76
CA ALA A 190 -3.28 6.84 -4.94
C ALA A 190 -2.89 7.94 -5.94
N GLY A 191 -3.58 8.06 -7.06
CA GLY A 191 -3.35 9.12 -8.05
C GLY A 191 -3.52 10.53 -7.48
N ILE A 192 -4.54 10.75 -6.64
CA ILE A 192 -4.73 12.03 -5.93
C ILE A 192 -3.56 12.30 -5.00
N ALA A 193 -3.15 11.31 -4.19
CA ALA A 193 -2.06 11.47 -3.23
C ALA A 193 -0.74 11.86 -3.90
N LEU A 194 -0.44 11.31 -5.09
CA LEU A 194 0.80 11.56 -5.82
C LEU A 194 0.95 12.99 -6.39
N PHE A 195 -0.10 13.82 -6.32
CA PHE A 195 0.05 15.28 -6.52
C PHE A 195 0.74 15.98 -5.34
N GLY A 196 1.00 15.27 -4.23
CA GLY A 196 1.82 15.71 -3.13
C GLY A 196 1.04 16.21 -1.90
N GLU A 197 1.78 16.74 -0.92
CA GLU A 197 1.28 17.09 0.42
C GLU A 197 0.08 18.04 0.44
N LYS A 198 -0.08 18.90 -0.58
CA LYS A 198 -1.23 19.81 -0.68
C LYS A 198 -2.57 19.06 -0.70
N GLN A 199 -2.57 17.77 -1.05
CA GLN A 199 -3.76 16.94 -1.08
C GLN A 199 -4.11 16.33 0.29
N LYS A 200 -3.43 16.70 1.38
CA LYS A 200 -3.70 16.19 2.73
C LYS A 200 -5.17 16.30 3.12
N ASP A 201 -5.79 17.48 2.95
CA ASP A 201 -7.19 17.68 3.31
C ASP A 201 -8.13 16.89 2.37
N THR A 202 -7.78 16.77 1.09
CA THR A 202 -8.51 15.93 0.13
C THR A 202 -8.50 14.47 0.57
N ILE A 203 -7.33 13.89 0.87
CA ILE A 203 -7.19 12.52 1.35
C ILE A 203 -7.91 12.33 2.69
N ARG A 204 -7.80 13.28 3.63
CA ARG A 204 -8.57 13.25 4.89
C ARG A 204 -10.07 13.18 4.63
N SER A 205 -10.58 13.96 3.67
CA SER A 205 -12.01 13.93 3.32
C SER A 205 -12.45 12.60 2.72
N ILE A 206 -11.60 11.99 1.88
CA ILE A 206 -11.81 10.66 1.29
C ILE A 206 -11.90 9.58 2.38
N LEU A 207 -10.95 9.57 3.33
CA LEU A 207 -10.96 8.60 4.44
C LEU A 207 -12.26 8.63 5.22
N TRP A 208 -12.85 9.82 5.41
CA TRP A 208 -14.07 10.03 6.19
C TRP A 208 -15.38 9.95 5.40
N ASN A 209 -15.31 9.73 4.09
CA ASN A 209 -16.49 9.63 3.25
C ASN A 209 -16.81 8.14 2.95
N PRO A 210 -17.94 7.60 3.45
CA PRO A 210 -18.32 6.19 3.25
C PRO A 210 -18.44 5.74 1.80
N LEU A 211 -18.63 6.66 0.84
CA LEU A 211 -18.70 6.34 -0.58
C LEU A 211 -17.37 5.82 -1.15
N TRP A 212 -16.26 6.03 -0.43
CA TRP A 212 -14.94 5.58 -0.86
C TRP A 212 -14.55 4.21 -0.31
N GLU A 213 -15.29 3.70 0.68
CA GLU A 213 -14.98 2.46 1.38
C GLU A 213 -13.47 2.36 1.74
N ALA A 214 -12.93 3.41 2.35
CA ALA A 214 -11.50 3.54 2.60
C ALA A 214 -10.92 2.46 3.54
N HIS A 215 -11.79 1.71 4.23
CA HIS A 215 -11.45 0.56 5.07
C HIS A 215 -11.65 -0.80 4.35
N GLY A 216 -12.18 -0.80 3.13
CA GLY A 216 -12.48 -2.02 2.38
C GLY A 216 -11.24 -2.85 2.07
N THR A 217 -11.23 -4.09 2.56
CA THR A 217 -10.11 -5.04 2.39
C THR A 217 -10.26 -5.92 1.15
N ALA A 218 -11.50 -6.17 0.70
CA ALA A 218 -11.79 -7.06 -0.43
C ALA A 218 -11.18 -6.58 -1.76
N THR A 219 -11.12 -5.26 -1.95
CA THR A 219 -10.63 -4.59 -3.18
C THR A 219 -9.27 -3.92 -2.97
N GLY A 220 -8.74 -3.97 -1.75
CA GLY A 220 -7.46 -3.35 -1.40
C GLY A 220 -7.49 -1.82 -1.26
N SER A 221 -8.67 -1.18 -1.28
CA SER A 221 -8.83 0.27 -1.04
C SER A 221 -8.18 0.73 0.26
N CYS A 222 -8.18 -0.10 1.30
CA CYS A 222 -7.50 0.20 2.57
C CYS A 222 -5.99 0.36 2.41
N VAL A 223 -5.33 -0.48 1.62
CA VAL A 223 -3.87 -0.42 1.38
C VAL A 223 -3.52 0.91 0.72
N TRP A 224 -4.28 1.32 -0.29
CA TRP A 224 -4.01 2.56 -1.02
C TRP A 224 -4.41 3.81 -0.25
N SER A 225 -5.44 3.72 0.59
CA SER A 225 -5.77 4.76 1.58
C SER A 225 -4.64 4.97 2.58
N TYR A 226 -4.04 3.89 3.08
CA TYR A 226 -2.90 3.96 3.98
C TYR A 226 -1.67 4.57 3.31
N ILE A 227 -1.31 4.11 2.10
CA ILE A 227 -0.20 4.67 1.32
C ILE A 227 -0.44 6.15 1.03
N ALA A 228 -1.68 6.53 0.65
CA ALA A 228 -2.06 7.91 0.39
C ALA A 228 -1.92 8.80 1.63
N MET A 229 -2.44 8.35 2.77
CA MET A 229 -2.30 9.00 4.08
C MET A 229 -0.83 9.29 4.38
N GLN A 230 0.04 8.27 4.25
CA GLN A 230 1.48 8.43 4.46
C GLN A 230 2.11 9.43 3.50
N HIS A 231 1.81 9.31 2.21
CA HIS A 231 2.41 10.15 1.16
C HIS A 231 2.11 11.65 1.36
N VAL A 232 0.88 11.98 1.73
CA VAL A 232 0.48 13.38 2.00
C VAL A 232 0.85 13.87 3.40
N GLY A 233 1.45 13.01 4.24
CA GLY A 233 1.87 13.33 5.60
C GLY A 233 0.70 13.50 6.58
N LEU A 234 -0.40 12.80 6.37
CA LEU A 234 -1.50 12.71 7.32
C LEU A 234 -1.14 11.67 8.41
N THR A 235 -1.27 12.06 9.68
CA THR A 235 -0.80 11.28 10.83
C THR A 235 -1.93 10.54 11.55
N PHE A 236 -1.61 9.46 12.26
CA PHE A 236 -2.56 8.77 13.13
C PHE A 236 -3.06 9.70 14.23
N ARG A 237 -2.18 10.52 14.81
CA ARG A 237 -2.57 11.57 15.76
C ARG A 237 -3.69 12.46 15.22
N GLU A 238 -3.56 12.94 13.98
CA GLU A 238 -4.61 13.76 13.35
C GLU A 238 -5.91 12.98 13.19
N LEU A 239 -5.86 11.71 12.75
CA LEU A 239 -7.07 10.88 12.62
C LEU A 239 -7.76 10.63 13.98
N ILE A 240 -6.98 10.40 15.03
CA ILE A 240 -7.46 10.21 16.40
C ILE A 240 -8.15 11.47 16.91
N GLN A 241 -7.56 12.64 16.64
CA GLN A 241 -8.14 13.93 17.02
C GLN A 241 -9.44 14.22 16.26
N ASP A 242 -9.50 13.90 14.96
CA ASP A 242 -10.72 14.01 14.16
C ASP A 242 -11.87 13.17 14.75
N ILE A 243 -11.57 11.97 15.25
CA ILE A 243 -12.57 11.10 15.87
C ILE A 243 -12.97 11.61 17.27
N LYS A 244 -12.02 11.95 18.13
CA LYS A 244 -12.33 12.43 19.50
C LYS A 244 -13.08 13.77 19.50
N SER A 245 -12.94 14.58 18.45
CA SER A 245 -13.68 15.84 18.27
C SER A 245 -15.02 15.68 17.54
N TYR A 246 -15.39 14.45 17.16
CA TYR A 246 -16.60 14.17 16.39
C TYR A 246 -17.87 14.32 17.23
N ASP A 247 -18.80 15.15 16.76
CA ASP A 247 -20.10 15.34 17.41
C ASP A 247 -21.10 14.27 16.97
N VAL A 248 -21.15 13.17 17.73
CA VAL A 248 -22.01 12.00 17.50
C VAL A 248 -23.49 12.38 17.49
N PHE A 249 -23.92 13.35 18.31
CA PHE A 249 -25.32 13.76 18.39
C PHE A 249 -25.81 14.45 17.11
N LYS A 250 -24.90 15.13 16.42
CA LYS A 250 -25.21 15.85 15.18
C LYS A 250 -25.11 14.97 13.94
N ALA A 251 -24.10 14.10 13.89
CA ALA A 251 -23.74 13.40 12.66
C ALA A 251 -24.07 11.90 12.67
N GLY A 252 -24.48 11.36 13.81
CA GLY A 252 -24.98 10.00 13.96
C GLY A 252 -23.90 8.96 14.23
N VAL A 253 -24.32 7.86 14.88
CA VAL A 253 -23.46 6.75 15.31
C VAL A 253 -22.82 6.02 14.13
N GLN A 254 -23.56 5.78 13.05
CA GLN A 254 -23.03 5.05 11.88
C GLN A 254 -21.80 5.70 11.25
N ALA A 255 -21.79 7.03 11.20
CA ALA A 255 -20.66 7.77 10.65
C ALA A 255 -19.46 7.79 11.62
N LEU A 256 -19.70 7.66 12.94
CA LEU A 256 -18.63 7.41 13.90
C LEU A 256 -18.06 5.99 13.73
N GLU A 257 -18.91 4.97 13.65
CA GLU A 257 -18.49 3.58 13.44
C GLU A 257 -17.60 3.46 12.20
N TYR A 258 -18.01 4.07 11.08
CA TYR A 258 -17.21 4.09 9.86
C TYR A 258 -15.80 4.70 10.07
N ARG A 259 -15.69 5.83 10.79
CA ARG A 259 -14.39 6.46 11.07
C ARG A 259 -13.50 5.58 11.94
N LEU A 260 -14.10 4.88 12.90
CA LEU A 260 -13.39 3.92 13.75
C LEU A 260 -12.94 2.69 12.95
N ASP A 261 -13.79 2.14 12.07
CA ASP A 261 -13.42 1.04 11.16
C ASP A 261 -12.24 1.48 10.25
N VAL A 262 -12.27 2.71 9.70
CA VAL A 262 -11.15 3.27 8.92
C VAL A 262 -9.87 3.41 9.75
N LEU A 263 -9.94 4.00 10.95
CA LEU A 263 -8.76 4.12 11.82
C LEU A 263 -8.20 2.74 12.19
N TYR A 264 -9.07 1.78 12.52
CA TYR A 264 -8.69 0.41 12.82
C TYR A 264 -7.90 -0.22 11.65
N GLU A 265 -8.41 -0.16 10.42
CA GLU A 265 -7.73 -0.73 9.26
C GLU A 265 -6.40 -0.03 8.95
N MET A 266 -6.31 1.29 9.12
CA MET A 266 -5.03 2.00 8.99
C MET A 266 -4.00 1.52 10.02
N LEU A 267 -4.43 1.28 11.27
CA LEU A 267 -3.56 0.76 12.35
C LEU A 267 -3.13 -0.68 12.07
N GLU A 268 -4.04 -1.53 11.58
CA GLU A 268 -3.73 -2.89 11.12
C GLU A 268 -2.64 -2.89 10.04
N LEU A 269 -2.75 -1.99 9.06
CA LEU A 269 -1.76 -1.83 8.01
C LEU A 269 -0.42 -1.32 8.56
N LYS A 270 -0.41 -0.37 9.50
CA LYS A 270 0.84 0.05 10.17
C LYS A 270 1.51 -1.12 10.92
N LEU A 271 0.72 -2.00 11.55
CA LEU A 271 1.22 -3.15 12.30
C LEU A 271 1.78 -4.26 11.39
N SER A 272 1.16 -4.51 10.25
CA SER A 272 1.37 -5.72 9.44
C SER A 272 1.89 -5.47 8.03
N TYR A 273 1.52 -4.37 7.39
CA TYR A 273 1.87 -4.09 6.00
C TYR A 273 3.32 -3.58 5.89
N ARG A 274 4.12 -4.27 5.09
CA ARG A 274 5.55 -3.97 4.88
C ARG A 274 5.92 -3.74 3.42
N ALA A 275 5.03 -4.11 2.50
CA ALA A 275 5.21 -3.84 1.10
C ALA A 275 5.28 -2.32 0.84
N ARG A 276 6.14 -1.95 -0.11
CA ARG A 276 6.31 -0.56 -0.54
C ARG A 276 6.16 -0.51 -2.06
N PRO A 277 4.93 -0.61 -2.58
CA PRO A 277 4.70 -0.70 -4.02
C PRO A 277 5.13 0.57 -4.77
N ILE A 278 5.19 1.71 -4.06
CA ILE A 278 5.74 2.96 -4.59
C ILE A 278 7.03 3.32 -3.82
N ARG A 279 8.21 3.18 -4.46
CA ARG A 279 9.53 3.39 -3.83
C ARG A 279 9.74 4.75 -3.17
N PHE A 280 9.14 5.80 -3.74
CA PHE A 280 9.28 7.18 -3.29
C PHE A 280 8.09 7.65 -2.46
N ALA A 281 7.11 6.79 -2.18
CA ALA A 281 6.06 7.12 -1.22
C ALA A 281 6.67 7.24 0.18
N ARG A 282 6.18 8.22 0.94
CA ARG A 282 6.61 8.41 2.32
C ARG A 282 6.16 7.26 3.17
N CYS A 283 6.92 7.01 4.23
CA CYS A 283 6.50 6.09 5.30
C CYS A 283 5.95 6.92 6.46
N ASN A 284 5.03 6.32 7.21
CA ASN A 284 4.62 6.88 8.49
C ASN A 284 5.78 6.82 9.50
N GLU A 285 6.21 7.98 9.99
CA GLU A 285 7.31 8.13 10.95
C GLU A 285 6.86 8.12 12.42
N GLU A 286 5.55 8.05 12.69
CA GLU A 286 5.06 7.93 14.06
C GLU A 286 5.50 6.58 14.66
N SER A 287 6.12 6.63 15.83
CA SER A 287 6.54 5.43 16.56
C SER A 287 5.33 4.73 17.17
N PHE A 288 5.43 3.43 17.43
CA PHE A 288 4.36 2.72 18.11
C PHE A 288 4.11 3.28 19.52
N ALA A 289 5.14 3.81 20.18
CA ALA A 289 4.99 4.46 21.49
C ALA A 289 4.16 5.76 21.42
N GLN A 290 4.35 6.57 20.37
CA GLN A 290 3.55 7.78 20.15
C GLN A 290 2.09 7.42 19.87
N ILE A 291 1.86 6.45 18.96
CA ILE A 291 0.52 5.98 18.60
C ILE A 291 -0.19 5.38 19.83
N TYR A 292 0.52 4.57 20.62
CA TYR A 292 -0.01 4.02 21.87
C TYR A 292 -0.40 5.11 22.84
N SER A 293 0.44 6.13 23.01
CA SER A 293 0.14 7.26 23.89
C SER A 293 -1.12 8.00 23.44
N ASP A 294 -1.23 8.29 22.15
CA ASP A 294 -2.36 9.06 21.60
C ASP A 294 -3.69 8.28 21.64
N LEU A 295 -3.63 6.94 21.52
CA LEU A 295 -4.80 6.06 21.61
C LEU A 295 -5.17 5.68 23.03
N PHE A 296 -4.24 5.20 23.85
CA PHE A 296 -4.54 4.39 25.02
C PHE A 296 -4.12 5.02 26.35
N SER A 297 -3.37 6.11 26.35
CA SER A 297 -3.02 6.80 27.59
C SER A 297 -4.19 7.61 28.13
N TRP A 298 -4.24 7.69 29.46
CA TRP A 298 -5.21 8.49 30.18
C TRP A 298 -4.62 9.85 30.51
N SER A 299 -5.42 10.91 30.45
CA SER A 299 -4.98 12.25 30.86
C SER A 299 -4.75 12.36 32.36
N THR A 300 -5.43 11.53 33.16
CA THR A 300 -5.27 11.45 34.62
C THR A 300 -5.49 10.03 35.12
N GLU A 301 -5.03 9.71 36.34
CA GLU A 301 -5.23 8.39 36.97
C GLU A 301 -6.69 7.99 37.20
N HIS A 302 -7.64 8.92 37.02
CA HIS A 302 -9.05 8.73 37.35
C HIS A 302 -10.01 8.95 36.17
N LYS A 303 -9.48 9.21 34.97
CA LYS A 303 -10.29 9.49 33.79
C LYS A 303 -9.77 8.69 32.60
N ASP A 304 -10.55 7.70 32.20
CA ASP A 304 -10.30 6.94 30.97
C ASP A 304 -10.79 7.73 29.75
N ASP A 305 -9.96 8.64 29.26
CA ASP A 305 -10.14 9.31 27.97
C ASP A 305 -9.27 8.71 26.85
N SER A 306 -8.90 7.43 27.03
CA SER A 306 -8.40 6.62 25.93
C SER A 306 -9.46 6.49 24.83
N MET A 307 -9.05 6.02 23.65
CA MET A 307 -9.96 5.72 22.56
C MET A 307 -11.00 4.67 22.99
N ILE A 308 -10.61 3.66 23.76
CA ILE A 308 -11.52 2.61 24.25
C ILE A 308 -12.52 3.17 25.26
N GLY A 309 -12.06 3.94 26.23
CA GLY A 309 -12.93 4.63 27.20
C GLY A 309 -13.92 5.57 26.50
N TRP A 310 -13.41 6.37 25.55
CA TRP A 310 -14.22 7.28 24.74
C TRP A 310 -15.25 6.54 23.88
N MET A 311 -14.86 5.43 23.24
CA MET A 311 -15.78 4.57 22.47
C MET A 311 -16.86 3.97 23.37
N ASN A 312 -16.51 3.50 24.57
CA ASN A 312 -17.46 2.93 25.52
C ASN A 312 -18.53 3.95 25.94
N GLU A 313 -18.14 5.22 26.18
CA GLU A 313 -19.09 6.30 26.50
C GLU A 313 -20.10 6.58 25.37
N HIS A 314 -19.69 6.45 24.11
CA HIS A 314 -20.52 6.83 22.95
C HIS A 314 -21.24 5.65 22.26
N LEU A 315 -20.68 4.44 22.33
CA LEU A 315 -21.19 3.24 21.65
C LEU A 315 -21.72 2.18 22.63
N GLY A 316 -21.31 2.23 23.90
CA GLY A 316 -21.65 1.25 24.94
C GLY A 316 -20.68 0.08 25.01
N TYR A 317 -20.65 -0.59 26.17
CA TYR A 317 -19.62 -1.57 26.55
C TYR A 317 -19.65 -2.90 25.77
N GLU A 318 -20.75 -3.23 25.08
CA GLU A 318 -20.90 -4.46 24.28
C GLU A 318 -20.63 -4.23 22.78
N HIS A 319 -20.12 -3.05 22.41
CA HIS A 319 -19.91 -2.72 21.01
C HIS A 319 -18.74 -3.53 20.40
N ARG A 320 -18.97 -4.14 19.21
CA ARG A 320 -17.98 -5.01 18.52
C ARG A 320 -16.59 -4.38 18.36
N LEU A 321 -16.55 -3.06 18.16
CA LEU A 321 -15.30 -2.34 17.90
C LEU A 321 -14.39 -2.29 19.13
N LEU A 322 -14.94 -2.40 20.34
CA LEU A 322 -14.13 -2.36 21.56
C LEU A 322 -13.14 -3.53 21.61
N GLU A 323 -13.60 -4.74 21.29
CA GLU A 323 -12.75 -5.94 21.25
C GLU A 323 -11.62 -5.81 20.20
N GLN A 324 -11.94 -5.23 19.04
CA GLN A 324 -10.97 -4.96 17.98
C GLN A 324 -9.89 -3.98 18.44
N TYR A 325 -10.26 -2.90 19.13
CA TYR A 325 -9.29 -1.93 19.66
C TYR A 325 -8.48 -2.46 20.83
N ASP A 326 -9.05 -3.35 21.66
CA ASP A 326 -8.31 -4.08 22.68
C ASP A 326 -7.24 -4.99 22.06
N GLU A 327 -7.53 -5.62 20.91
CA GLU A 327 -6.54 -6.45 20.21
C GLU A 327 -5.43 -5.59 19.56
N ILE A 328 -5.80 -4.47 18.93
CA ILE A 328 -4.84 -3.48 18.42
C ILE A 328 -3.90 -3.02 19.53
N ARG A 329 -4.43 -2.74 20.72
CA ARG A 329 -3.62 -2.33 21.87
C ARG A 329 -2.51 -3.33 22.17
N LYS A 330 -2.84 -4.61 22.33
CA LYS A 330 -1.84 -5.68 22.60
C LYS A 330 -0.79 -5.77 21.51
N ARG A 331 -1.20 -5.66 20.25
CA ARG A 331 -0.29 -5.75 19.11
C ARG A 331 0.64 -4.54 19.00
N ILE A 332 0.14 -3.34 19.32
CA ILE A 332 0.97 -2.13 19.43
C ILE A 332 1.98 -2.28 20.57
N GLU A 333 1.57 -2.79 21.74
CA GLU A 333 2.47 -3.04 22.86
C GLU A 333 3.63 -3.98 22.46
N ILE A 334 3.34 -5.07 21.73
CA ILE A 334 4.37 -5.98 21.20
C ILE A 334 5.31 -5.25 20.23
N LYS A 335 4.77 -4.43 19.32
CA LYS A 335 5.60 -3.70 18.34
C LYS A 335 6.42 -2.59 18.99
N MET A 336 5.94 -1.96 20.07
CA MET A 336 6.72 -1.01 20.86
C MET A 336 7.95 -1.68 21.48
N VAL A 337 7.78 -2.85 22.10
CA VAL A 337 8.90 -3.62 22.65
C VAL A 337 9.92 -3.92 21.55
N HIS A 338 9.45 -4.37 20.39
CA HIS A 338 10.32 -4.66 19.25
C HIS A 338 11.08 -3.42 18.73
N GLU A 339 10.43 -2.24 18.65
CA GLU A 339 11.12 -0.99 18.30
C GLU A 339 12.25 -0.67 19.29
N ILE A 340 11.98 -0.79 20.60
CA ILE A 340 12.97 -0.55 21.66
C ILE A 340 14.14 -1.54 21.58
N GLU A 341 13.85 -2.83 21.32
CA GLU A 341 14.88 -3.86 21.13
C GLU A 341 15.78 -3.54 19.91
N LEU A 342 15.19 -3.13 18.79
CA LEU A 342 15.93 -2.76 17.59
C LEU A 342 16.83 -1.54 17.82
N GLU A 343 16.32 -0.50 18.48
CA GLU A 343 17.11 0.69 18.84
C GLU A 343 18.30 0.32 19.73
N HIS A 344 18.10 -0.56 20.71
CA HIS A 344 19.17 -1.04 21.59
C HIS A 344 20.25 -1.81 20.81
N VAL A 345 19.87 -2.72 19.91
CA VAL A 345 20.82 -3.49 19.09
C VAL A 345 21.61 -2.59 18.13
N GLN A 346 20.94 -1.62 17.51
CA GLN A 346 21.57 -0.71 16.54
C GLN A 346 22.53 0.30 17.19
N THR A 347 22.23 0.75 18.41
CA THR A 347 23.07 1.71 19.16
C THR A 347 24.12 1.05 20.06
N GLY A 348 23.95 -0.25 20.35
CA GLY A 348 24.79 -1.03 21.27
C GLY A 348 25.95 -1.79 20.64
N SER A 349 26.41 -1.41 19.43
CA SER A 349 27.60 -1.99 18.77
C SER A 349 28.78 -1.03 18.76
#